data_AF-A0A7C3GXS0-F1
#
_entry.id   AF-A0A7C3GXS0-F1
#
_cell.length_a   1.000
_cell.length_b   1.000
_cell.length_c   1.000
_cell.angle_alpha   90.00
_cell.angle_beta   90.00
_cell.angle_gamma   90.00
#
_symmetry.space_group_name_H-M   'P 1'
#
loop_
_entity.id
_entity.type
_entity.pdbx_description
1 polymer ?
#
loop_
_entity_poly.entity_id
_entity_poly.type
_entity_poly.pdbx_seq_one_letter_code
_entity_poly.pdbx_strand_id
1 'polypeptide(L)'
;MKLSIGPIQYYWSRDDLIDFYRRVADWPVDSVYLGETVCSKRRLFCFDDWMDTAHRLRDAGKEVVLSTLALLEAESELKTLRKICANGEFRVEANDIAAVQLLSSAGVPFVAGPTVNIYNAATLRVLADAGLTRWVLPLELGRDTLDAIQREAPDGVEVELFAWGRMPLAMSARCYTARAYELPKDDCQYRCLDHPDGLTLDTREGEAFLAINGIQTQSALSCNLL
;
A
#
# COMPACT_ATOMS: atom_id res chain seq x y z
N MET A 1 -6.03 5.66 20.10
CA MET A 1 -5.63 5.96 18.71
C MET A 1 -4.26 5.33 18.51
N LYS A 2 -4.07 4.58 17.42
CA LYS A 2 -2.78 3.97 17.05
C LYS A 2 -2.22 4.70 15.84
N LEU A 3 -0.91 4.70 15.67
CA LEU A 3 -0.22 5.22 14.49
C LEU A 3 0.37 4.07 13.67
N SER A 4 0.10 4.08 12.38
CA SER A 4 0.59 3.09 11.43
C SER A 4 1.48 3.78 10.38
N ILE A 5 2.62 3.17 10.05
CA ILE A 5 3.43 3.54 8.89
C ILE A 5 2.98 2.69 7.70
N GLY A 6 2.46 3.32 6.66
CA GLY A 6 2.09 2.65 5.41
C GLY A 6 3.30 2.13 4.63
N PRO A 7 3.08 1.27 3.61
CA PRO A 7 4.17 0.76 2.77
C PRO A 7 4.77 1.91 1.95
N ILE A 8 6.10 1.88 1.78
CA ILE A 8 6.82 2.88 1.00
C ILE A 8 6.32 2.86 -0.44
N GLN A 9 5.82 4.00 -0.91
CA GLN A 9 5.26 4.12 -2.26
C GLN A 9 6.35 4.29 -3.32
N TYR A 10 7.54 4.75 -2.97
CA TYR A 10 8.58 5.16 -3.91
C TYR A 10 9.65 4.09 -4.12
N TYR A 11 10.34 4.15 -5.26
CA TYR A 11 11.43 3.21 -5.53
C TYR A 11 12.74 3.70 -4.92
N TRP A 12 12.90 3.50 -3.61
CA TRP A 12 14.13 3.87 -2.92
C TRP A 12 15.26 2.86 -3.15
N SER A 13 16.49 3.30 -2.93
CA SER A 13 17.65 2.41 -2.93
C SER A 13 17.54 1.37 -1.80
N ARG A 14 18.27 0.27 -1.94
CA ARG A 14 18.29 -0.79 -0.93
C ARG A 14 18.76 -0.26 0.43
N ASP A 15 19.80 0.58 0.42
CA ASP A 15 20.40 1.12 1.65
C ASP A 15 19.46 2.10 2.36
N ASP A 16 18.82 3.00 1.60
CA ASP A 16 17.81 3.92 2.16
C ASP A 16 16.64 3.17 2.80
N LEU A 17 16.20 2.08 2.17
CA LEU A 17 15.11 1.24 2.66
C LEU A 17 15.48 0.55 3.98
N ILE A 18 16.69 -0.02 4.06
CA ILE A 18 17.22 -0.64 5.27
C ILE A 18 17.34 0.40 6.40
N ASP A 19 17.92 1.56 6.10
CA ASP A 19 18.13 2.62 7.08
C ASP A 19 16.81 3.25 7.55
N PHE A 20 15.81 3.35 6.68
CA PHE A 20 14.48 3.79 7.05
C PHE A 20 13.86 2.83 8.07
N TYR A 21 13.73 1.55 7.76
CA TYR A 21 13.07 0.60 8.67
C TYR A 21 13.88 0.34 9.95
N ARG A 22 15.21 0.48 9.90
CA ARG A 22 16.05 0.49 11.11
C ARG A 22 15.64 1.62 12.06
N ARG A 23 15.34 2.82 11.56
CA ARG A 23 14.87 3.94 12.39
C ARG A 23 13.43 3.76 12.84
N VAL A 24 12.55 3.21 12.00
CA VAL A 24 11.14 2.95 12.33
C VAL A 24 11.00 2.05 13.56
N ALA A 25 11.93 1.12 13.78
CA ALA A 25 11.95 0.27 14.98
C ALA A 25 11.88 1.09 16.29
N ASP A 26 12.51 2.27 16.32
CA ASP A 26 12.57 3.14 17.50
C ASP A 26 11.49 4.23 17.52
N TRP A 27 10.69 4.37 16.45
CA TRP A 27 9.67 5.42 16.35
C TRP A 27 8.42 5.11 17.19
N PRO A 28 7.67 6.12 17.65
CA PRO A 28 6.45 5.94 18.43
C PRO A 28 5.25 5.58 17.53
N VAL A 29 5.39 4.52 16.75
CA VAL A 29 4.35 3.95 15.89
C VAL A 29 4.04 2.52 16.32
N ASP A 30 2.78 2.13 16.18
CA ASP A 30 2.25 0.84 16.62
C ASP A 30 2.38 -0.22 15.52
N SER A 31 2.00 0.14 14.28
CA SER A 31 2.00 -0.79 13.14
C SER A 31 2.89 -0.33 12.00
N VAL A 32 3.44 -1.29 11.24
CA VAL A 32 4.24 -1.04 10.04
C VAL A 32 3.80 -1.97 8.93
N TYR A 33 3.43 -1.37 7.79
CA TYR A 33 3.11 -2.07 6.56
C TYR A 33 4.36 -2.19 5.69
N LEU A 34 4.66 -3.40 5.23
CA LEU A 34 5.88 -3.75 4.51
C LEU A 34 5.53 -4.40 3.18
N GLY A 35 6.23 -4.01 2.12
CA GLY A 35 6.06 -4.60 0.80
C GLY A 35 5.94 -3.54 -0.29
N GLU A 36 5.71 -4.03 -1.50
CA GLU A 36 5.58 -3.21 -2.69
C GLU A 36 4.12 -3.22 -3.16
N THR A 37 3.49 -2.05 -3.17
CA THR A 37 2.08 -1.87 -3.57
C THR A 37 1.91 -1.30 -4.98
N VAL A 38 2.96 -0.71 -5.55
CA VAL A 38 2.90 0.07 -6.79
C VAL A 38 3.36 -0.73 -8.00
N CYS A 39 4.57 -1.30 -8.00
CA CYS A 39 5.14 -1.91 -9.21
C CYS A 39 6.05 -3.11 -8.92
N SER A 40 5.68 -4.27 -9.48
CA SER A 40 6.43 -5.53 -9.33
C SER A 40 7.86 -5.52 -9.88
N LYS A 41 8.24 -4.52 -10.69
CA LYS A 41 9.60 -4.37 -11.21
C LYS A 41 10.58 -3.83 -10.17
N ARG A 42 10.08 -3.27 -9.07
CA ARG A 42 10.88 -2.66 -8.00
C ARG A 42 11.41 -3.71 -7.02
N ARG A 43 12.41 -4.48 -7.48
CA ARG A 43 12.85 -5.72 -6.82
C ARG A 43 14.14 -5.59 -6.00
N LEU A 44 14.49 -4.38 -5.55
CA LEU A 44 15.70 -4.18 -4.73
C LEU A 44 15.60 -4.87 -3.36
N PHE A 45 14.37 -5.07 -2.87
CA PHE A 45 14.04 -5.99 -1.79
C PHE A 45 13.28 -7.19 -2.36
N CYS A 46 13.81 -8.39 -2.11
CA CYS A 46 13.11 -9.63 -2.37
C CYS A 46 12.20 -10.00 -1.20
N PHE A 47 11.42 -11.08 -1.35
CA PHE A 47 10.53 -11.55 -0.29
C PHE A 47 11.28 -11.82 1.03
N ASP A 48 12.44 -12.45 0.97
CA ASP A 48 13.17 -12.83 2.17
C ASP A 48 13.71 -11.58 2.89
N ASP A 49 14.11 -10.53 2.16
CA ASP A 49 14.48 -9.22 2.74
C ASP A 49 13.31 -8.56 3.49
N TRP A 50 12.08 -8.68 2.95
CA TRP A 50 10.87 -8.19 3.60
C TRP A 50 10.57 -8.97 4.88
N MET A 51 10.73 -10.29 4.86
CA MET A 51 10.53 -11.14 6.04
C MET A 51 11.55 -10.84 7.14
N ASP A 52 12.84 -10.71 6.80
CA ASP A 52 13.87 -10.33 7.76
C ASP A 52 13.58 -8.97 8.40
N THR A 53 13.08 -8.01 7.60
CA THR A 53 12.65 -6.70 8.11
C THR A 53 11.43 -6.82 9.01
N ALA A 54 10.47 -7.66 8.65
CA ALA A 54 9.27 -7.93 9.43
C ALA A 54 9.61 -8.54 10.80
N HIS A 55 10.52 -9.52 10.85
CA HIS A 55 11.00 -10.12 12.11
C HIS A 55 11.66 -9.07 12.98
N ARG A 56 12.57 -8.26 12.43
CA ARG A 56 13.25 -7.20 13.20
C ARG A 56 12.29 -6.18 13.80
N LEU A 57 11.27 -5.75 13.03
CA LEU A 57 10.27 -4.80 13.51
C LEU A 57 9.35 -5.43 14.55
N ARG A 58 8.93 -6.68 14.38
CA ARG A 58 8.19 -7.43 15.39
C ARG A 58 8.98 -7.58 16.68
N ASP A 59 10.26 -7.91 16.59
CA ASP A 59 11.14 -8.07 17.76
C ASP A 59 11.38 -6.72 18.48
N ALA A 60 11.24 -5.60 17.76
CA ALA A 60 11.18 -4.25 18.30
C ALA A 60 9.77 -3.84 18.83
N GLY A 61 8.82 -4.76 18.84
CA GLY A 61 7.47 -4.56 19.39
C GLY A 61 6.45 -3.94 18.42
N LYS A 62 6.71 -3.93 17.11
CA LYS A 62 5.76 -3.41 16.11
C LYS A 62 4.77 -4.48 15.64
N GLU A 63 3.53 -4.10 15.40
CA GLU A 63 2.60 -4.91 14.62
C GLU A 63 3.00 -4.81 13.13
N VAL A 64 3.36 -5.94 12.51
CA VAL A 64 3.79 -5.95 11.10
C VAL A 64 2.71 -6.54 10.21
N VAL A 65 2.44 -5.86 9.09
CA VAL A 65 1.50 -6.28 8.05
C VAL A 65 2.23 -6.32 6.70
N LEU A 66 2.08 -7.40 5.94
CA LEU A 66 2.68 -7.56 4.62
C LEU A 66 1.72 -7.07 3.54
N SER A 67 2.11 -6.04 2.80
CA SER A 67 1.33 -5.43 1.73
C SER A 67 1.55 -6.11 0.39
N THR A 68 0.45 -6.40 -0.32
CA THR A 68 0.50 -6.95 -1.68
C THR A 68 0.44 -5.84 -2.73
N LEU A 69 0.81 -6.16 -3.97
CA LEU A 69 0.58 -5.28 -5.12
C LEU A 69 -0.90 -4.93 -5.27
N ALA A 70 -1.18 -3.69 -5.65
CA ALA A 70 -2.54 -3.23 -5.93
C ALA A 70 -2.99 -3.49 -7.37
N LEU A 71 -2.05 -3.79 -8.28
CA LEU A 71 -2.36 -4.17 -9.66
C LEU A 71 -1.50 -5.36 -10.07
N LEU A 72 -2.16 -6.44 -10.48
CA LEU A 72 -1.53 -7.68 -10.94
C LEU A 72 -1.78 -7.84 -12.45
N GLU A 73 -0.70 -7.96 -13.21
CA GLU A 73 -0.68 -8.02 -14.68
C GLU A 73 0.05 -9.27 -15.20
N ALA A 74 0.83 -9.96 -14.37
CA ALA A 74 1.66 -11.10 -14.78
C ALA A 74 1.56 -12.30 -13.83
N GLU A 75 1.76 -13.51 -14.39
CA GLU A 75 1.77 -14.74 -13.59
C GLU A 75 2.87 -14.77 -12.52
N SER A 76 4.02 -14.14 -12.79
CA SER A 76 5.08 -14.01 -11.80
C SER A 76 4.65 -13.24 -10.55
N GLU A 77 3.72 -12.29 -10.69
CA GLU A 77 3.19 -11.49 -9.59
C GLU A 77 2.17 -12.31 -8.79
N LEU A 78 1.36 -13.14 -9.46
CA LEU A 78 0.48 -14.10 -8.79
C LEU A 78 1.28 -15.13 -7.96
N LYS A 79 2.46 -15.55 -8.43
CA LYS A 79 3.35 -16.42 -7.64
C LYS A 79 3.84 -15.73 -6.37
N THR A 80 4.29 -14.49 -6.47
CA THR A 80 4.67 -13.68 -5.31
C THR A 80 3.50 -13.46 -4.36
N LEU A 81 2.32 -13.12 -4.88
CA LEU A 81 1.10 -12.95 -4.09
C LEU A 81 0.79 -14.21 -3.29
N ARG A 82 0.79 -15.39 -3.91
CA ARG A 82 0.57 -16.67 -3.20
C ARG A 82 1.61 -16.90 -2.11
N LYS A 83 2.90 -16.58 -2.36
CA LYS A 83 3.96 -16.68 -1.35
C LYS A 83 3.66 -15.77 -0.15
N ILE A 84 3.25 -14.53 -0.39
CA ILE A 84 2.87 -13.57 0.67
C ILE A 84 1.63 -14.07 1.44
N CYS A 85 0.56 -14.46 0.76
CA CYS A 85 -0.66 -14.95 1.43
C CYS A 85 -0.43 -16.24 2.24
N ALA A 86 0.53 -17.09 1.82
CA ALA A 86 0.86 -18.33 2.49
C ALA A 86 1.98 -18.19 3.54
N ASN A 87 2.35 -16.96 3.94
CA ASN A 87 3.50 -16.74 4.84
C ASN A 87 3.30 -17.33 6.25
N GLY A 88 2.05 -17.45 6.73
CA GLY A 88 1.70 -18.15 7.97
C GLY A 88 2.12 -17.46 9.27
N GLU A 89 2.68 -16.26 9.22
CA GLU A 89 3.31 -15.60 10.37
C GLU A 89 2.81 -14.17 10.58
N PHE A 90 2.73 -13.38 9.50
CA PHE A 90 2.31 -11.99 9.49
C PHE A 90 0.96 -11.83 8.78
N ARG A 91 0.17 -10.87 9.27
CA ARG A 91 -1.07 -10.43 8.61
C ARG A 91 -0.75 -9.89 7.23
N VAL A 92 -1.70 -9.99 6.30
CA VAL A 92 -1.54 -9.51 4.93
C VAL A 92 -2.53 -8.37 4.68
N GLU A 93 -2.02 -7.28 4.12
CA GLU A 93 -2.82 -6.22 3.50
C GLU A 93 -3.06 -6.61 2.04
N ALA A 94 -4.30 -7.00 1.76
CA ALA A 94 -4.81 -7.26 0.44
C ALA A 94 -5.10 -5.93 -0.27
N ASN A 95 -4.37 -5.68 -1.36
CA ASN A 95 -4.57 -4.51 -2.23
C ASN A 95 -5.23 -4.86 -3.58
N ASP A 96 -5.51 -6.14 -3.83
CA ASP A 96 -6.22 -6.64 -5.01
C ASP A 96 -7.20 -7.75 -4.60
N ILE A 97 -8.31 -7.93 -5.33
CA ILE A 97 -9.33 -8.92 -5.00
C ILE A 97 -8.81 -10.37 -5.08
N ALA A 98 -7.76 -10.63 -5.86
CA ALA A 98 -7.08 -11.92 -5.87
C ALA A 98 -6.44 -12.24 -4.51
N ALA A 99 -5.89 -11.24 -3.82
CA ALA A 99 -5.35 -11.41 -2.47
C ALA A 99 -6.46 -11.74 -1.48
N VAL A 100 -7.58 -11.00 -1.55
CA VAL A 100 -8.79 -11.26 -0.75
C VAL A 100 -9.28 -12.70 -0.96
N GLN A 101 -9.41 -13.13 -2.21
CA GLN A 101 -9.85 -14.48 -2.53
C GLN A 101 -8.94 -15.55 -1.95
N LEU A 102 -7.61 -15.39 -2.08
CA LEU A 102 -6.63 -16.36 -1.57
C LEU A 102 -6.69 -16.47 -0.04
N LEU A 103 -6.73 -15.33 0.66
CA LEU A 103 -6.77 -15.29 2.12
C LEU A 103 -8.09 -15.84 2.66
N SER A 104 -9.21 -15.39 2.09
CA SER A 104 -10.54 -15.86 2.47
C SER A 104 -10.72 -17.36 2.25
N SER A 105 -10.30 -17.88 1.08
CA SER A 105 -10.39 -19.32 0.79
C SER A 105 -9.54 -20.18 1.73
N ALA A 106 -8.47 -19.60 2.28
CA ALA A 106 -7.61 -20.25 3.27
C ALA A 106 -8.10 -20.04 4.72
N GLY A 107 -9.16 -19.27 4.94
CA GLY A 107 -9.64 -18.90 6.28
C GLY A 107 -8.66 -18.03 7.07
N VAL A 108 -7.78 -17.31 6.37
CA VAL A 108 -6.75 -16.45 6.98
C VAL A 108 -7.31 -15.03 7.13
N PRO A 109 -7.33 -14.45 8.34
CA PRO A 109 -7.76 -13.07 8.53
C PRO A 109 -6.86 -12.07 7.81
N PHE A 110 -7.42 -11.00 7.26
CA PHE A 110 -6.68 -10.05 6.45
C PHE A 110 -7.05 -8.58 6.71
N VAL A 111 -6.18 -7.69 6.25
CA VAL A 111 -6.41 -6.24 6.15
C VAL A 111 -6.79 -5.92 4.70
N ALA A 112 -7.80 -5.10 4.44
CA ALA A 112 -8.02 -4.54 3.10
C ALA A 112 -7.37 -3.17 3.00
N GLY A 113 -6.41 -3.05 2.07
CA GLY A 113 -5.84 -1.76 1.72
C GLY A 113 -6.83 -0.89 0.94
N PRO A 114 -6.50 0.39 0.71
CA PRO A 114 -7.44 1.37 0.15
C PRO A 114 -7.84 1.04 -1.29
N THR A 115 -7.03 0.28 -2.03
CA THR A 115 -7.27 -0.06 -3.43
C THR A 115 -8.31 -1.17 -3.64
N VAL A 116 -8.79 -1.80 -2.56
CA VAL A 116 -9.96 -2.71 -2.60
C VAL A 116 -11.27 -1.92 -2.75
N ASN A 117 -11.25 -0.58 -2.55
CA ASN A 117 -12.35 0.34 -2.84
C ASN A 117 -13.64 0.05 -2.06
N ILE A 118 -13.53 -0.07 -0.73
CA ILE A 118 -14.67 -0.25 0.16
C ILE A 118 -15.40 1.10 0.36
N TYR A 119 -16.47 1.32 -0.40
CA TYR A 119 -17.23 2.60 -0.37
C TYR A 119 -18.51 2.59 0.46
N ASN A 120 -18.92 1.44 1.00
CA ASN A 120 -20.19 1.32 1.72
C ASN A 120 -20.15 0.16 2.73
N ALA A 121 -21.09 0.19 3.68
CA ALA A 121 -21.19 -0.82 4.73
C ALA A 121 -21.55 -2.23 4.22
N ALA A 122 -22.27 -2.34 3.10
CA ALA A 122 -22.63 -3.63 2.53
C ALA A 122 -21.38 -4.37 2.02
N THR A 123 -20.49 -3.68 1.29
CA THR A 123 -19.19 -4.22 0.88
C THR A 123 -18.32 -4.57 2.09
N LEU A 124 -18.27 -3.69 3.10
CA LEU A 124 -17.51 -3.93 4.32
C LEU A 124 -17.96 -5.23 5.02
N ARG A 125 -19.26 -5.46 5.13
CA ARG A 125 -19.84 -6.67 5.74
C ARG A 125 -19.53 -7.94 4.95
N VAL A 126 -19.66 -7.90 3.61
CA VAL A 126 -19.28 -9.03 2.75
C VAL A 126 -17.82 -9.43 2.97
N LEU A 127 -16.92 -8.44 3.10
CA LEU A 127 -15.50 -8.70 3.33
C LEU A 127 -15.22 -9.15 4.77
N ALA A 128 -15.94 -8.63 5.76
CA ALA A 128 -15.85 -9.09 7.15
C ALA A 128 -16.25 -10.57 7.29
N ASP A 129 -17.37 -10.97 6.66
CA ASP A 129 -17.79 -12.37 6.59
C ASP A 129 -16.74 -13.26 5.89
N ALA A 130 -15.93 -12.67 5.01
CA ALA A 130 -14.83 -13.34 4.31
C ALA A 130 -13.52 -13.40 5.10
N GLY A 131 -13.41 -12.74 6.27
CA GLY A 131 -12.22 -12.73 7.13
C GLY A 131 -11.50 -11.37 7.26
N LEU A 132 -12.08 -10.28 6.76
CA LEU A 132 -11.55 -8.94 6.95
C LEU A 132 -11.58 -8.56 8.43
N THR A 133 -10.46 -8.04 8.93
CA THR A 133 -10.30 -7.60 10.34
C THR A 133 -9.93 -6.13 10.47
N ARG A 134 -9.43 -5.51 9.41
CA ARG A 134 -9.09 -4.09 9.33
C ARG A 134 -9.25 -3.61 7.90
N TRP A 135 -9.67 -2.37 7.70
CA TRP A 135 -9.70 -1.75 6.39
C TRP A 135 -9.20 -0.31 6.42
N VAL A 136 -8.66 0.14 5.28
CA VAL A 136 -8.24 1.52 5.08
C VAL A 136 -9.36 2.26 4.32
N LEU A 137 -9.83 3.38 4.86
CA LEU A 137 -10.83 4.21 4.21
C LEU A 137 -10.27 4.79 2.89
N PRO A 138 -10.97 4.67 1.76
CA PRO A 138 -10.59 5.35 0.53
C PRO A 138 -10.55 6.88 0.70
N LEU A 139 -9.57 7.52 0.05
CA LEU A 139 -9.24 8.95 0.25
C LEU A 139 -10.35 9.91 -0.19
N GLU A 140 -11.16 9.49 -1.15
CA GLU A 140 -12.29 10.23 -1.67
C GLU A 140 -13.51 10.23 -0.73
N LEU A 141 -13.51 9.37 0.30
CA LEU A 141 -14.61 9.31 1.26
C LEU A 141 -14.37 10.28 2.41
N GLY A 142 -15.34 11.17 2.62
CA GLY A 142 -15.34 12.12 3.71
C GLY A 142 -15.86 11.55 5.03
N ARG A 143 -15.77 12.39 6.07
CA ARG A 143 -16.21 12.10 7.44
C ARG A 143 -17.65 11.58 7.51
N ASP A 144 -18.58 12.21 6.79
CA ASP A 144 -20.01 11.84 6.85
C ASP A 144 -20.26 10.44 6.29
N THR A 145 -19.54 10.05 5.23
CA THR A 145 -19.59 8.70 4.67
C THR A 145 -18.98 7.69 5.61
N LEU A 146 -17.83 8.01 6.23
CA LEU A 146 -17.22 7.15 7.25
C LEU A 146 -18.19 6.93 8.43
N ASP A 147 -18.81 7.99 8.94
CA ASP A 147 -19.79 7.90 10.02
C ASP A 147 -20.99 7.02 9.62
N ALA A 148 -21.45 7.10 8.37
CA ALA A 148 -22.50 6.23 7.86
C ALA A 148 -22.08 4.76 7.80
N ILE A 149 -20.87 4.46 7.29
CA ILE A 149 -20.34 3.11 7.22
C ILE A 149 -20.16 2.52 8.63
N GLN A 150 -19.62 3.31 9.57
CA GLN A 150 -19.33 2.85 10.93
C GLN A 150 -20.57 2.50 11.76
N ARG A 151 -21.72 3.13 11.50
CA ARG A 151 -22.99 2.75 12.15
C ARG A 151 -23.43 1.33 11.83
N GLU A 152 -22.97 0.79 10.71
CA GLU A 152 -23.33 -0.54 10.20
C GLU A 152 -22.11 -1.47 10.14
N ALA A 153 -20.96 -1.03 10.64
CA ALA A 153 -19.72 -1.81 10.58
C ALA A 153 -19.84 -3.05 11.49
N PRO A 154 -19.38 -4.23 11.02
CA PRO A 154 -19.32 -5.42 11.85
C PRO A 154 -18.43 -5.22 13.08
N ASP A 155 -18.84 -5.79 14.21
CA ASP A 155 -18.09 -5.70 15.47
C ASP A 155 -16.65 -6.22 15.33
N GLY A 156 -15.70 -5.49 15.89
CA GLY A 156 -14.28 -5.89 15.89
C GLY A 156 -13.49 -5.57 14.61
N VAL A 157 -14.13 -5.03 13.57
CA VAL A 157 -13.42 -4.58 12.36
C VAL A 157 -12.82 -3.19 12.59
N GLU A 158 -11.49 -3.10 12.54
CA GLU A 158 -10.75 -1.85 12.69
C GLU A 158 -10.82 -0.98 11.42
N VAL A 159 -10.81 0.34 11.56
CA VAL A 159 -10.65 1.28 10.44
C VAL A 159 -9.35 2.06 10.59
N GLU A 160 -8.66 2.28 9.47
CA GLU A 160 -7.52 3.18 9.35
C GLU A 160 -7.80 4.31 8.37
N LEU A 161 -7.18 5.47 8.62
CA LEU A 161 -7.30 6.68 7.81
C LEU A 161 -5.92 7.09 7.34
N PHE A 162 -5.80 7.49 6.07
CA PHE A 162 -4.59 8.14 5.58
C PHE A 162 -4.47 9.54 6.18
N ALA A 163 -3.46 9.75 7.03
CA ALA A 163 -3.31 11.00 7.78
C ALA A 163 -2.20 11.92 7.25
N TRP A 164 -1.16 11.39 6.61
CA TRP A 164 -0.01 12.18 6.22
C TRP A 164 0.69 11.66 4.96
N GLY A 165 1.13 12.60 4.11
CA GLY A 165 1.91 12.33 2.90
C GLY A 165 1.17 12.68 1.61
N ARG A 166 1.77 12.41 0.45
CA ARG A 166 1.13 12.60 -0.85
C ARG A 166 0.00 11.56 -1.02
N MET A 167 -1.21 12.05 -1.29
CA MET A 167 -2.40 11.21 -1.43
C MET A 167 -2.27 10.32 -2.67
N PRO A 168 -2.28 8.97 -2.56
CA PRO A 168 -2.31 8.09 -3.72
C PRO A 168 -3.69 8.14 -4.41
N LEU A 169 -3.76 8.75 -5.60
CA LEU A 169 -5.03 9.08 -6.24
C LEU A 169 -5.51 8.01 -7.22
N ALA A 170 -4.64 7.51 -8.09
CA ALA A 170 -5.03 6.54 -9.10
C ALA A 170 -3.88 5.62 -9.50
N MET A 171 -4.24 4.47 -10.07
CA MET A 171 -3.31 3.49 -10.63
C MET A 171 -3.69 3.17 -12.08
N SER A 172 -2.70 2.84 -12.90
CA SER A 172 -2.89 2.50 -14.31
C SER A 172 -2.09 1.26 -14.70
N ALA A 173 -2.59 0.46 -15.62
CA ALA A 173 -1.75 -0.58 -16.25
C ALA A 173 -0.58 0.04 -17.06
N ARG A 174 -0.63 1.35 -17.37
CA ARG A 174 0.44 2.08 -18.05
C ARG A 174 1.34 2.78 -17.04
N CYS A 175 2.66 2.73 -17.27
CA CYS A 175 3.62 3.42 -16.42
C CYS A 175 3.77 4.89 -16.86
N TYR A 176 3.27 5.81 -16.04
CA TYR A 176 3.38 7.25 -16.27
C TYR A 176 4.84 7.70 -16.27
N THR A 177 5.66 7.20 -15.34
CA THR A 177 7.09 7.57 -15.29
C THR A 177 7.81 7.11 -16.55
N ALA A 178 7.61 5.87 -17.01
CA ALA A 178 8.24 5.39 -18.26
C ALA A 178 7.79 6.25 -19.45
N ARG A 179 6.50 6.59 -19.52
CA ARG A 179 5.94 7.46 -20.57
C ARG A 179 6.58 8.85 -20.57
N ALA A 180 6.83 9.44 -19.40
CA ALA A 180 7.46 10.76 -19.29
C ALA A 180 8.91 10.78 -19.85
N TYR A 181 9.57 9.62 -19.85
CA TYR A 181 10.90 9.42 -20.44
C TYR A 181 10.85 8.81 -21.85
N GLU A 182 9.66 8.70 -22.46
CA GLU A 182 9.48 8.05 -23.77
C GLU A 182 9.97 6.59 -23.83
N LEU A 183 9.99 5.91 -22.68
CA LEU A 183 10.40 4.52 -22.56
C LEU A 183 9.19 3.57 -22.55
N PRO A 184 9.33 2.35 -23.09
CA PRO A 184 8.35 1.29 -22.87
C PRO A 184 8.37 0.84 -21.40
N LYS A 185 7.22 0.37 -20.88
CA LYS A 185 7.10 -0.09 -19.47
C LYS A 185 8.09 -1.22 -19.16
N ASP A 186 8.26 -2.16 -20.09
CA ASP A 186 9.11 -3.34 -19.91
C ASP A 186 10.60 -3.01 -19.85
N ASP A 187 11.02 -1.91 -20.46
CA ASP A 187 12.37 -1.34 -20.35
C ASP A 187 12.34 0.10 -19.80
N CYS A 188 11.63 0.29 -18.70
CA CYS A 188 11.51 1.61 -18.06
C CYS A 188 12.82 2.14 -17.44
N GLN A 189 13.94 1.40 -17.58
CA GLN A 189 15.26 1.72 -17.05
C GLN A 189 15.28 2.12 -15.57
N TYR A 190 14.29 1.66 -14.79
CA TYR A 190 14.14 1.96 -13.38
C TYR A 190 14.14 3.46 -13.03
N ARG A 191 13.65 4.30 -13.95
CA ARG A 191 13.59 5.78 -13.81
C ARG A 191 12.95 6.29 -12.52
N CYS A 192 12.16 5.48 -11.82
CA CYS A 192 11.63 5.85 -10.50
C CYS A 192 12.74 6.09 -9.45
N LEU A 193 13.94 5.49 -9.60
CA LEU A 193 15.08 5.75 -8.70
C LEU A 193 15.59 7.19 -8.80
N ASP A 194 15.42 7.83 -9.97
CA ASP A 194 15.81 9.23 -10.18
C ASP A 194 14.86 10.20 -9.44
N HIS A 195 13.72 9.71 -8.92
CA HIS A 195 12.66 10.50 -8.30
C HIS A 195 12.24 9.90 -6.94
N PRO A 196 13.03 10.09 -5.86
CA PRO A 196 12.77 9.47 -4.57
C PRO A 196 11.43 9.88 -3.93
N ASP A 197 10.84 11.00 -4.37
CA ASP A 197 9.52 11.50 -3.94
C ASP A 197 8.49 11.53 -5.10
N GLY A 198 8.79 10.85 -6.21
CA GLY A 198 8.00 10.90 -7.44
C GLY A 198 8.26 12.16 -8.29
N LEU A 199 7.94 12.07 -9.58
CA LEU A 199 8.12 13.17 -10.54
C LEU A 199 6.92 14.12 -10.47
N THR A 200 7.11 15.33 -9.96
CA THR A 200 6.07 16.36 -9.90
C THR A 200 5.69 16.82 -11.32
N LEU A 201 4.39 16.98 -11.55
CA LEU A 201 3.79 17.52 -12.75
C LEU A 201 3.12 18.86 -12.43
N ASP A 202 3.33 19.84 -13.30
CA ASP A 202 2.78 21.18 -13.16
C ASP A 202 1.61 21.42 -14.12
N THR A 203 0.74 22.37 -13.77
CA THR A 203 -0.28 22.93 -14.66
C THR A 203 0.36 23.74 -15.79
N ARG A 204 -0.45 24.22 -16.74
CA ARG A 204 0.05 25.12 -17.81
C ARG A 204 0.50 26.48 -17.27
N GLU A 205 -0.03 26.84 -16.11
CA GLU A 205 0.29 28.04 -15.34
C GLU A 205 1.52 27.84 -14.44
N GLY A 206 2.11 26.63 -14.42
CA GLY A 206 3.33 26.32 -13.66
C GLY A 206 3.07 25.98 -12.20
N GLU A 207 1.84 25.62 -11.83
CA GLU A 207 1.49 25.23 -10.46
C GLU A 207 1.62 23.71 -10.27
N ALA A 208 2.24 23.28 -9.19
CA ALA A 208 2.36 21.87 -8.87
C ALA A 208 0.98 21.24 -8.64
N PHE A 209 0.65 20.22 -9.43
CA PHE A 209 -0.69 19.62 -9.43
C PHE A 209 -0.67 18.14 -9.00
N LEU A 210 0.11 17.32 -9.70
CA LEU A 210 0.23 15.88 -9.44
C LEU A 210 1.69 15.49 -9.24
N ALA A 211 1.91 14.30 -8.71
CA ALA A 211 3.17 13.59 -8.81
C ALA A 211 2.95 12.23 -9.45
N ILE A 212 3.85 11.80 -10.33
CA ILE A 212 3.81 10.46 -10.92
C ILE A 212 4.91 9.58 -10.33
N ASN A 213 4.54 8.34 -10.03
CA ASN A 213 5.37 7.38 -9.35
C ASN A 213 5.13 5.98 -9.94
N GLY A 214 5.85 5.66 -11.02
CA GLY A 214 5.63 4.45 -11.79
C GLY A 214 4.24 4.45 -12.44
N ILE A 215 3.37 3.55 -11.98
CA ILE A 215 1.99 3.43 -12.46
C ILE A 215 0.97 4.24 -11.65
N GLN A 216 1.41 4.89 -10.58
CA GLN A 216 0.57 5.61 -9.65
C GLN A 216 0.64 7.11 -9.93
N THR A 217 -0.50 7.81 -9.79
CA THR A 217 -0.56 9.26 -9.63
C THR A 217 -0.87 9.59 -8.18
N GLN A 218 -0.27 10.68 -7.70
CA GLN A 218 -0.47 11.19 -6.35
C GLN A 218 -0.75 12.70 -6.41
N SER A 219 -1.27 13.26 -5.32
CA SER A 219 -1.28 14.72 -5.15
C SER A 219 0.14 15.28 -5.12
N ALA A 220 0.35 16.47 -5.69
CA ALA A 220 1.65 17.15 -5.57
C ALA A 220 1.91 17.59 -4.11
N LEU A 221 0.86 18.07 -3.44
CA LEU A 221 0.89 18.49 -2.04
C LEU A 221 0.67 17.31 -1.10
N SER A 222 1.19 17.43 0.13
CA SER A 222 0.94 16.43 1.17
C SER A 222 -0.35 16.75 1.93
N CYS A 223 -1.13 15.70 2.19
CA CYS A 223 -2.16 15.73 3.21
C CYS A 223 -1.50 15.80 4.60
N ASN A 224 -2.11 16.52 5.53
CA ASN A 224 -1.73 16.48 6.94
C ASN A 224 -2.99 16.59 7.83
N LEU A 225 -3.31 15.49 8.50
CA LEU A 225 -4.38 15.36 9.50
C LEU A 225 -3.83 15.11 10.92
N LEU A 226 -2.50 15.16 11.09
CA LEU A 226 -1.79 14.95 12.36
C LEU A 226 -1.60 16.27 13.12
#